data_AF-A0A9P1NQH8-F1
#
_entry.id   AF-A0A9P1NQH8-F1
#
_cell.length_a   1.000
_cell.length_b   1.000
_cell.length_c   1.000
_cell.angle_alpha   90.00
_cell.angle_beta   90.00
_cell.angle_gamma   90.00
#
_symmetry.space_group_name_H-M   'P 1'
#
loop_
_entity.id
_entity.type
_entity.pdbx_description
1 polymer ?
#
loop_
_entity_poly.entity_id
_entity_poly.type
_entity_poly.pdbx_seq_one_letter_code
_entity_poly.pdbx_strand_id
1 'polypeptide(L)'
;MAAGQYDIYIEQGATFTREIEWLQSDNTTPVDLTGYTARMQVRKTAKSPIVVADLSTGNGRISLTPALGKIKLMLTATETASLKDGEYVYDLELQSGTGVVERLLQGTFTINAEVTR
;
A
#
# COMPACT_ATOMS: atom_id res chain seq x y z
N MET A 1 -12.21 -5.67 -12.29
CA MET A 1 -11.18 -6.71 -12.49
C MET A 1 -10.92 -7.40 -11.16
N ALA A 2 -10.26 -8.55 -11.11
CA ALA A 2 -9.78 -9.10 -9.83
C ALA A 2 -8.57 -8.27 -9.37
N ALA A 3 -8.39 -8.07 -8.07
CA ALA A 3 -7.22 -7.38 -7.52
C ALA A 3 -5.94 -8.13 -7.90
N GLY A 4 -4.88 -7.38 -8.23
CA GLY A 4 -3.56 -7.95 -8.47
C GLY A 4 -2.99 -8.56 -7.19
N GLN A 5 -2.21 -9.64 -7.33
CA GLN A 5 -1.53 -10.27 -6.21
C GLN A 5 -0.07 -9.81 -6.16
N TYR A 6 0.32 -9.21 -5.03
CA TYR A 6 1.68 -8.73 -4.83
C TYR A 6 2.09 -8.86 -3.36
N ASP A 7 3.20 -9.53 -3.09
CA ASP A 7 3.74 -9.67 -1.74
C ASP A 7 4.72 -8.54 -1.41
N ILE A 8 4.54 -7.91 -0.26
CA ILE A 8 5.38 -6.82 0.23
C ILE A 8 6.32 -7.35 1.31
N TYR A 9 7.61 -7.01 1.18
CA TYR A 9 8.64 -7.29 2.18
C TYR A 9 9.16 -5.97 2.74
N ILE A 10 9.12 -5.84 4.08
CA ILE A 10 9.59 -4.68 4.83
C ILE A 10 10.79 -5.08 5.67
N GLU A 11 11.82 -4.25 5.66
CA GLU A 11 12.94 -4.32 6.59
C GLU A 11 12.67 -3.30 7.71
N GLN A 12 12.64 -3.76 8.97
CA GLN A 12 12.54 -2.85 10.12
C GLN A 12 13.72 -1.87 10.12
N GLY A 13 13.48 -0.64 10.59
CA GLY A 13 14.51 0.41 10.65
C GLY A 13 14.96 0.97 9.31
N ALA A 14 14.47 0.45 8.18
CA ALA A 14 14.73 0.98 6.86
C ALA A 14 13.54 1.78 6.34
N THR A 15 13.81 2.83 5.57
CA THR A 15 12.75 3.54 4.86
C THR A 15 12.24 2.65 3.73
N PHE A 16 10.97 2.29 3.79
CA PHE A 16 10.31 1.54 2.73
C PHE A 16 9.67 2.50 1.73
N THR A 17 9.92 2.26 0.45
CA THR A 17 9.21 2.92 -0.65
C THR A 17 8.82 1.92 -1.72
N ARG A 18 7.58 1.98 -2.18
CA ARG A 18 7.10 1.18 -3.32
C ARG A 18 6.28 2.05 -4.24
N GLU A 19 6.65 2.11 -5.52
CA GLU A 19 5.86 2.72 -6.57
C GLU A 19 5.12 1.63 -7.34
N ILE A 20 3.82 1.87 -7.57
CA ILE A 20 2.90 1.03 -8.32
C ILE A 20 2.36 1.90 -9.45
N GLU A 21 2.35 1.37 -10.66
CA GLU A 21 1.75 2.03 -11.82
C GLU A 21 0.50 1.25 -12.24
N TRP A 22 -0.63 1.94 -12.30
CA TRP A 22 -1.89 1.38 -12.75
C TRP A 22 -2.11 1.74 -14.21
N LEU A 23 -2.05 0.72 -15.06
CA LEU A 23 -2.29 0.82 -16.49
C LEU A 23 -3.68 0.28 -16.85
N GLN A 24 -4.24 0.79 -17.94
CA GLN A 24 -5.43 0.26 -18.58
C GLN A 24 -5.18 -1.16 -19.11
N SER A 25 -6.22 -1.81 -19.64
CA SER A 25 -6.11 -3.18 -20.18
C SER A 25 -5.13 -3.32 -21.35
N ASP A 26 -4.72 -2.21 -21.98
CA ASP A 26 -3.70 -2.18 -23.02
C ASP A 26 -2.26 -2.27 -22.47
N ASN A 27 -2.10 -2.24 -21.15
CA ASN A 27 -0.83 -2.28 -20.43
C ASN A 27 0.19 -1.22 -20.89
N THR A 28 -0.29 -0.08 -21.40
CA THR A 28 0.55 1.04 -21.86
C THR A 28 -0.02 2.41 -21.48
N THR A 29 -1.34 2.55 -21.41
CA THR A 29 -1.99 3.81 -21.05
C THR A 29 -2.22 3.87 -19.54
N PRO A 30 -1.73 4.89 -18.82
CA PRO A 30 -2.02 5.04 -17.39
C PRO A 30 -3.50 5.31 -17.11
N VAL A 31 -3.99 4.79 -15.99
CA VAL A 31 -5.28 5.18 -15.43
C VAL A 31 -5.11 6.53 -14.74
N ASP A 32 -5.87 7.56 -15.15
CA ASP A 32 -5.84 8.86 -14.48
C ASP A 32 -6.52 8.76 -13.11
N LEU A 33 -5.76 9.03 -12.04
CA LEU A 33 -6.23 8.98 -10.66
C LEU A 33 -6.71 10.35 -10.16
N THR A 34 -7.02 11.30 -11.04
CA THR A 34 -7.44 12.64 -10.64
C THR A 34 -8.72 12.57 -9.82
N GLY A 35 -8.68 13.14 -8.61
CA GLY A 35 -9.78 13.08 -7.65
C GLY A 35 -9.89 11.76 -6.87
N TYR A 36 -8.94 10.84 -7.01
CA TYR A 36 -8.90 9.62 -6.22
C TYR A 36 -8.20 9.83 -4.87
N THR A 37 -8.58 9.00 -3.91
CA THR A 37 -7.85 8.78 -2.66
C THR A 37 -7.45 7.31 -2.58
N ALA A 38 -6.41 7.00 -1.81
CA ALA A 38 -5.94 5.63 -1.64
C ALA A 38 -5.79 5.31 -0.14
N ARG A 39 -6.04 4.04 0.20
CA ARG A 39 -5.89 3.51 1.54
C ARG A 39 -5.42 2.07 1.51
N MET A 40 -4.65 1.69 2.52
CA MET A 40 -4.12 0.36 2.71
C MET A 40 -4.03 0.08 4.20
N GLN A 41 -4.46 -1.12 4.61
CA GLN A 41 -4.30 -1.58 5.98
C GLN A 41 -3.55 -2.91 6.00
N VAL A 42 -2.63 -3.02 6.96
CA VAL A 42 -1.92 -4.27 7.26
C VAL A 42 -2.49 -4.87 8.53
N ARG A 43 -2.83 -6.15 8.51
CA ARG A 43 -3.46 -6.86 9.63
C ARG A 43 -2.93 -8.28 9.73
N LYS A 44 -3.00 -8.91 10.91
CA LYS A 44 -2.54 -10.30 11.09
C LYS A 44 -3.33 -11.30 10.25
N THR A 45 -4.63 -11.06 10.13
CA THR A 45 -5.54 -11.76 9.23
C THR A 45 -6.56 -10.75 8.71
N ALA A 46 -7.25 -11.06 7.61
CA ALA A 46 -8.22 -10.15 6.98
C ALA A 46 -9.37 -9.71 7.91
N LYS A 47 -9.67 -10.48 8.96
CA LYS A 47 -10.71 -10.19 9.95
C LYS A 47 -10.17 -9.70 11.29
N SER A 48 -8.86 -9.55 11.44
CA SER A 48 -8.27 -9.08 12.70
C SER A 48 -8.71 -7.63 12.97
N PRO A 49 -9.22 -7.29 14.16
CA PRO A 49 -9.64 -5.93 14.47
C PRO A 49 -8.45 -4.97 14.66
N ILE A 50 -7.25 -5.49 14.92
CA ILE A 50 -6.03 -4.72 15.16
C ILE A 50 -5.38 -4.34 13.83
N VAL A 51 -5.16 -3.04 13.61
CA VAL A 51 -4.39 -2.52 12.48
C VAL A 51 -2.92 -2.47 12.88
N VAL A 52 -2.07 -3.12 12.08
CA VAL A 52 -0.62 -3.14 12.28
C VAL A 52 0.03 -1.93 11.62
N ALA A 53 -0.41 -1.59 10.41
CA ALA A 53 -0.03 -0.37 9.72
C ALA A 53 -1.24 0.17 8.95
N ASP A 54 -1.40 1.50 8.98
CA ASP A 54 -2.43 2.24 8.25
C ASP A 54 -1.73 3.22 7.31
N LEU A 55 -1.93 3.06 6.00
CA LEU A 55 -1.37 3.94 4.98
C LEU A 55 -2.53 4.55 4.21
N SER A 56 -2.52 5.87 4.04
CA SER A 56 -3.52 6.53 3.21
C SER A 56 -2.97 7.80 2.59
N THR A 57 -3.69 8.34 1.62
CA THR A 57 -3.42 9.70 1.12
C THR A 57 -3.65 10.74 2.21
N GLY A 58 -4.59 10.50 3.14
CA GLY A 58 -4.91 11.42 4.24
C GLY A 58 -3.83 11.50 5.33
N ASN A 59 -3.10 10.41 5.57
CA ASN A 59 -1.98 10.38 6.53
C ASN A 59 -0.60 10.58 5.88
N GLY A 60 -0.55 10.86 4.57
CA GLY A 60 0.67 11.17 3.83
C GLY A 60 1.56 9.96 3.50
N ARG A 61 1.19 8.73 3.91
CA ARG A 61 1.97 7.51 3.62
C ARG A 61 1.69 6.94 2.23
N ILE A 62 0.65 7.44 1.56
CA ILE A 62 0.41 7.19 0.14
C ILE A 62 0.42 8.51 -0.62
N SER A 63 1.22 8.61 -1.66
CA SER A 63 1.25 9.74 -2.60
C SER A 63 0.77 9.28 -3.97
N LEU A 64 -0.04 10.09 -4.65
CA LEU A 64 -0.50 9.81 -6.00
C LEU A 64 0.17 10.77 -6.98
N THR A 65 0.53 10.26 -8.17
CA THR A 65 0.84 11.08 -9.34
C THR A 65 -0.26 10.85 -10.37
N PRO A 66 -1.39 11.60 -10.30
CA PRO A 66 -2.66 11.17 -10.88
C PRO A 66 -2.62 10.92 -12.38
N ALA A 67 -2.11 11.88 -13.16
CA ALA A 67 -2.04 11.78 -14.61
C ALA A 67 -1.12 10.67 -15.13
N LEU A 68 -0.26 10.12 -14.26
CA LEU A 68 0.65 9.01 -14.59
C LEU A 68 0.17 7.67 -14.02
N GLY A 69 -0.98 7.61 -13.35
CA GLY A 69 -1.47 6.37 -12.75
C GLY A 69 -0.57 5.81 -11.65
N LYS A 70 0.27 6.65 -11.02
CA LYS A 70 1.26 6.17 -10.04
C LYS A 70 0.76 6.33 -8.61
N ILE A 71 0.96 5.27 -7.84
CA ILE A 71 0.71 5.20 -6.40
C ILE A 71 2.03 4.87 -5.71
N LYS A 72 2.48 5.77 -4.83
CA LYS A 72 3.70 5.56 -4.03
C LYS A 72 3.33 5.31 -2.58
N LEU A 73 3.69 4.15 -2.06
CA LEU A 73 3.66 3.81 -0.64
C LEU A 73 4.99 4.22 -0.01
N MET A 74 4.94 4.83 1.18
CA MET A 74 6.12 5.18 1.97
C MET A 74 5.89 4.88 3.45
N LEU A 75 6.86 4.23 4.08
CA LEU A 75 7.02 4.19 5.53
C LEU A 75 8.45 4.61 5.86
N THR A 76 8.61 5.52 6.81
CA THR A 76 9.93 5.94 7.30
C THR A 76 10.61 4.83 8.10
N ALA A 77 11.92 4.92 8.24
CA ALA A 77 12.70 4.04 9.12
C ALA A 77 12.13 3.93 10.55
N THR A 78 11.68 5.04 11.13
CA THR A 78 11.08 5.05 12.47
C THR A 78 9.75 4.31 12.51
N GLU A 79 8.92 4.46 11.47
CA GLU A 79 7.66 3.74 11.39
C GLU A 79 7.89 2.24 11.20
N THR A 80 8.78 1.84 10.30
CA THR A 80 9.09 0.41 10.07
C THR A 80 9.72 -0.24 11.29
N ALA A 81 10.61 0.45 12.02
CA ALA A 81 11.17 -0.03 13.30
C ALA A 81 10.09 -0.25 14.38
N SER A 82 8.98 0.48 14.33
CA SER A 82 7.88 0.32 15.30
C SER A 82 6.95 -0.85 15.02
N LEU A 83 6.99 -1.42 13.80
CA LEU A 83 6.15 -2.55 13.43
C LEU A 83 6.73 -3.83 14.02
N LYS A 84 5.90 -4.75 14.51
CA LYS A 84 6.36 -6.06 14.98
C LYS A 84 6.68 -6.98 13.79
N ASP A 85 7.81 -7.67 13.84
CA ASP A 85 8.22 -8.65 12.84
C ASP A 85 7.21 -9.80 12.67
N GLY A 86 7.22 -10.41 11.48
CA GLY A 86 6.38 -11.54 11.12
C GLY A 86 5.52 -11.30 9.87
N GLU A 87 4.63 -12.27 9.61
CA GLU A 87 3.76 -12.28 8.44
C GLU A 87 2.37 -11.71 8.73
N TYR A 88 1.89 -10.87 7.81
CA TYR A 88 0.61 -10.20 7.83
C TYR A 88 -0.03 -10.24 6.43
N VAL A 89 -1.24 -9.71 6.32
CA VAL A 89 -1.95 -9.52 5.04
C VAL A 89 -2.33 -8.06 4.86
N TYR A 90 -2.44 -7.65 3.61
CA TYR A 90 -2.86 -6.31 3.25
C TYR A 90 -3.76 -6.29 2.01
N ASP A 91 -4.50 -5.20 1.86
CA ASP A 91 -5.06 -4.75 0.60
C ASP A 91 -4.74 -3.27 0.37
N LEU A 92 -4.66 -2.87 -0.89
CA LEU A 92 -4.59 -1.50 -1.35
C LEU A 92 -5.85 -1.18 -2.15
N GLU A 93 -6.62 -0.23 -1.67
CA GLU A 93 -7.84 0.25 -2.32
C GLU A 93 -7.68 1.70 -2.76
N LEU A 94 -8.27 2.03 -3.90
CA LEU A 94 -8.48 3.39 -4.34
C LEU A 94 -9.97 3.71 -4.36
N GLN A 95 -10.31 4.93 -3.96
CA GLN A 95 -11.67 5.45 -3.99
C GLN A 95 -11.70 6.67 -4.91
N SER A 96 -12.54 6.64 -5.94
CA SER A 96 -12.77 7.77 -6.83
C SER A 96 -13.47 8.92 -6.11
N GLY A 97 -13.42 10.12 -6.69
CA GLY A 97 -14.16 11.28 -6.17
C GLY A 97 -15.69 11.10 -6.16
N THR A 98 -16.22 10.13 -6.92
CA THR A 98 -17.63 9.73 -6.93
C THR A 98 -17.96 8.62 -5.93
N GLY A 99 -16.97 8.14 -5.19
CA GLY A 99 -17.14 7.12 -4.15
C GLY A 99 -17.03 5.67 -4.60
N VAL A 100 -16.64 5.42 -5.86
CA VAL A 100 -16.37 4.06 -6.35
C VAL A 100 -15.08 3.56 -5.72
N VAL A 101 -15.14 2.42 -5.04
CA VAL A 101 -13.98 1.78 -4.39
C VAL A 101 -13.52 0.59 -5.24
N GLU A 102 -12.24 0.57 -5.57
CA GLU A 102 -11.59 -0.54 -6.28
C GLU A 102 -10.39 -1.03 -5.49
N ARG A 103 -10.34 -2.34 -5.24
CA ARG A 103 -9.16 -3.00 -4.66
C ARG A 103 -8.17 -3.29 -5.78
N LEU A 104 -7.04 -2.59 -5.75
CA LEU A 104 -6.01 -2.68 -6.79
C LEU A 104 -5.04 -3.83 -6.53
N LEU A 105 -4.53 -3.94 -5.31
CA LEU A 105 -3.59 -4.98 -4.90
C LEU A 105 -4.01 -5.63 -3.59
N GLN A 106 -3.59 -6.88 -3.42
CA GLN A 106 -3.64 -7.61 -2.16
C GLN A 106 -2.49 -8.61 -2.08
N GLY A 107 -2.13 -9.03 -0.88
CA GLY A 107 -1.11 -10.06 -0.70
C GLY A 107 -0.62 -10.17 0.73
N THR A 108 0.52 -10.82 0.88
CA THR A 108 1.23 -10.90 2.16
C THR A 108 2.05 -9.63 2.40
N PHE A 109 2.22 -9.30 3.67
CA PHE A 109 3.04 -8.20 4.13
C PHE A 109 3.98 -8.74 5.21
N THR A 110 5.23 -8.97 4.84
CA THR A 110 6.24 -9.63 5.68
C THR A 110 7.19 -8.60 6.23
N ILE A 111 7.30 -8.53 7.56
CA ILE A 111 8.25 -7.63 8.25
C ILE A 111 9.42 -8.46 8.74
N ASN A 112 10.61 -8.16 8.23
CA ASN A 112 11.88 -8.75 8.63
C ASN A 112 12.55 -7.90 9.73
N ALA A 113 13.05 -8.56 10.76
CA ALA A 113 13.59 -7.90 11.94
C ALA A 113 14.94 -7.24 11.66
N GLU A 114 15.16 -6.05 12.24
CA GLU A 114 16.47 -5.41 12.20
C GLU A 114 17.40 -5.99 13.29
N VAL A 115 18.68 -6.17 12.95
CA VAL A 115 19.71 -6.57 13.92
C VAL A 115 20.44 -5.33 14.47
N THR A 116 20.55 -4.28 13.65
CA THR A 116 21.21 -3.01 14.00
C THR A 116 20.13 -1.98 14.36
N ARG A 117 20.31 -1.26 15.47
CA ARG A 117 19.32 -0.37 16.07
C ARG A 117 20.00 0.80 16.77
#